data_AF-F2R3D9-F1
#
_entry.id   AF-F2R3D9-F1
#
_cell.length_a   1.000
_cell.length_b   1.000
_cell.length_c   1.000
_cell.angle_alpha   90.00
_cell.angle_beta   90.00
_cell.angle_gamma   90.00
#
_symmetry.space_group_name_H-M   'P 1'
#
loop_
_entity.id
_entity.type
_entity.pdbx_description
1 polymer ?
#
loop_
_entity_poly.entity_id
_entity_poly.type
_entity_poly.pdbx_seq_one_letter_code
_entity_poly.pdbx_strand_id
1 'polypeptide(L)' 'MHFRLETDGDWPPASVESLWAFDRGDGTVRLDNTPWFVRGVACGDVLTTHPDEDGVHRPGQVVSPSQNADPAARAV' A
#
# COMPACT_ATOMS: atom_id res chain seq x y z
N MET A 1 -7.31 -0.63 2.43
CA MET A 1 -6.41 -1.18 1.40
C MET A 1 -5.60 -2.30 2.02
N HIS A 2 -5.55 -3.49 1.42
CA HIS A 2 -4.88 -4.66 2.02
C HIS A 2 -3.61 -5.03 1.26
N PHE A 3 -2.47 -4.97 1.96
CA PHE A 3 -1.18 -5.42 1.45
C PHE A 3 -0.87 -6.79 2.04
N ARG A 4 -0.60 -7.78 1.17
CA ARG A 4 -0.07 -9.06 1.63
C ARG A 4 1.40 -8.88 1.98
N LEU A 5 1.79 -9.45 3.11
CA LEU A 5 3.15 -9.43 3.60
C LEU A 5 3.80 -10.79 3.38
N GLU A 6 5.06 -10.79 2.98
CA GLU A 6 5.90 -11.97 3.08
C GLU A 6 6.40 -12.09 4.52
N THR A 7 6.13 -13.23 5.15
CA THR A 7 6.51 -13.52 6.53
C THR A 7 7.65 -14.53 6.56
N ASP A 8 8.67 -14.25 7.36
CA ASP A 8 9.79 -15.16 7.66
C ASP A 8 9.75 -15.52 9.16
N GLY A 9 9.41 -16.78 9.45
CA GLY A 9 9.11 -17.23 10.82
C GLY A 9 7.93 -16.44 11.42
N ASP A 10 8.16 -15.83 12.58
CA ASP A 10 7.16 -15.08 13.33
C ASP A 10 7.15 -13.57 13.00
N TRP A 11 7.85 -13.15 11.92
CA TRP A 11 7.98 -11.75 11.55
C TRP A 11 7.69 -11.47 10.06
N PRO A 12 6.94 -10.39 9.72
CA PRO A 12 6.11 -9.60 10.62
C PRO A 12 5.01 -10.45 11.26
N PRO A 13 4.44 -10.02 12.41
CA PRO A 13 3.47 -10.81 13.18
C PRO A 13 2.09 -10.94 12.50
N ALA A 14 1.95 -10.47 11.26
CA ALA A 14 0.72 -10.49 10.48
C ALA A 14 1.03 -10.77 9.00
N SER A 15 0.14 -11.52 8.35
CA SER A 15 0.22 -11.82 6.91
C SER A 15 -0.40 -10.73 6.02
N VAL A 16 -1.14 -9.80 6.62
CA VAL A 16 -1.77 -8.66 5.94
C VAL A 16 -1.59 -7.41 6.76
N GLU A 17 -1.13 -6.34 6.12
CA GLU A 17 -1.21 -4.99 6.66
C GLU A 17 -2.34 -4.21 5.98
N SER A 18 -3.22 -3.62 6.79
CA SER A 18 -4.37 -2.87 6.31
C SER A 18 -4.11 -1.37 6.48
N LEU A 19 -3.98 -0.65 5.37
CA LEU A 19 -3.81 0.79 5.35
C LEU A 19 -5.12 1.50 5.04
N TRP A 20 -5.29 2.67 5.66
CA TRP A 20 -6.38 3.58 5.37
C TRP A 20 -6.08 4.26 4.04
N ALA A 21 -7.10 4.41 3.21
CA ALA A 21 -6.94 5.04 1.91
C ALA A 21 -8.22 5.75 1.50
N PHE A 22 -8.06 6.92 0.88
CA PHE A 22 -9.16 7.65 0.26
C PHE A 22 -9.25 7.28 -1.21
N ASP A 23 -10.41 6.75 -1.61
CA ASP A 23 -10.74 6.54 -3.01
C ASP A 23 -10.89 7.88 -3.73
N ARG A 24 -10.29 8.00 -4.91
CA ARG A 24 -10.34 9.19 -5.77
C ARG A 24 -11.34 9.04 -6.92
N GLY A 25 -11.97 7.87 -7.08
CA GLY A 25 -13.01 7.59 -8.06
C GLY A 25 -12.51 7.38 -9.49
N ASP A 26 -11.19 7.40 -9.71
CA ASP A 26 -10.53 7.22 -11.00
C ASP A 26 -9.69 5.93 -11.07
N GLY A 27 -9.99 4.97 -10.19
CA GLY A 27 -9.19 3.75 -10.03
C GLY A 27 -7.89 3.96 -9.25
N THR A 28 -7.74 5.12 -8.58
CA THR A 28 -6.63 5.40 -7.68
C THR A 28 -7.09 5.67 -6.25
N VAL A 29 -6.20 5.40 -5.30
CA VAL A 29 -6.40 5.74 -3.89
C VAL A 29 -5.21 6.51 -3.35
N ARG A 30 -5.43 7.41 -2.40
CA ARG A 30 -4.36 8.04 -1.61
C ARG A 30 -4.25 7.36 -0.25
N LEU A 31 -3.05 6.88 0.12
CA LEU A 31 -2.80 6.34 1.46
C LEU A 31 -2.91 7.43 2.53
N ASP A 32 -3.48 7.08 3.68
CA ASP A 32 -3.78 8.04 4.77
C ASP A 32 -3.14 7.69 6.12
N ASN A 33 -2.34 6.64 6.17
CA ASN A 33 -1.51 6.33 7.32
C ASN A 33 -0.15 5.76 6.91
N THR A 34 0.80 5.84 7.82
CA THR A 34 2.17 5.36 7.60
C THR A 34 2.21 3.83 7.70
N PRO A 35 2.76 3.13 6.69
CA PRO A 35 2.96 1.68 6.77
C PRO A 35 4.02 1.31 7.81
N TRP A 36 3.80 0.19 8.46
CA TRP A 36 4.68 -0.40 9.46
C TRP A 36 5.64 -1.41 8.83
N PHE A 37 5.14 -2.26 7.95
CA PHE A 37 5.91 -3.37 7.37
C PHE A 37 6.02 -3.27 5.85
N VAL A 38 4.95 -2.84 5.17
CA VAL A 38 4.95 -2.66 3.71
C VAL A 38 6.05 -1.67 3.30
N ARG A 39 6.82 -2.05 2.28
CA ARG A 39 7.89 -1.22 1.70
C ARG A 39 7.47 -0.66 0.34
N GLY A 40 8.18 0.38 -0.12
CA GLY A 40 7.94 1.00 -1.43
C GLY A 40 6.74 1.94 -1.50
N VAL A 41 5.97 2.09 -0.41
CA VAL A 41 4.86 3.04 -0.28
C VAL A 41 4.99 3.85 1.00
N ALA A 42 4.40 5.05 1.02
CA ALA A 42 4.36 5.92 2.18
C ALA A 42 3.00 6.60 2.35
N CYS A 43 2.75 7.15 3.54
CA CYS A 43 1.57 7.97 3.80
C CYS A 43 1.52 9.14 2.81
N GLY A 44 0.38 9.29 2.13
CA GLY A 44 0.17 10.30 1.09
C GLY A 44 0.47 9.82 -0.34
N ASP A 45 1.07 8.65 -0.53
CA ASP A 45 1.28 8.09 -1.87
C ASP A 45 -0.08 7.82 -2.55
N VAL A 46 -0.11 8.01 -3.87
CA VAL A 46 -1.26 7.62 -4.71
C VAL A 46 -0.91 6.34 -5.44
N LEU A 47 -1.77 5.34 -5.28
CA LEU A 47 -1.64 4.01 -5.87
C LEU A 47 -2.78 3.74 -6.83
N THR A 48 -2.56 2.92 -7.87
CA THR A 48 -3.69 2.27 -8.54
C THR A 48 -4.34 1.25 -7.60
N THR A 49 -5.63 1.00 -7.79
CA THR A 49 -6.37 0.00 -7.03
C THR A 49 -7.22 -0.86 -7.95
N HIS A 50 -7.34 -2.14 -7.61
CA HIS A 50 -8.25 -3.06 -8.26
C HIS A 50 -9.02 -3.84 -7.18
N PRO A 51 -10.36 -3.88 -7.22
CA PRO A 51 -11.11 -4.77 -6.35
C PRO A 51 -10.80 -6.23 -6.74
N ASP A 52 -10.62 -7.09 -5.75
CA ASP A 52 -10.61 -8.54 -5.98
C ASP A 52 -12.04 -9.11 -6.05
N GLU A 53 -12.15 -10.43 -6.18
CA GLU A 53 -13.43 -11.14 -6.30
C GLU A 53 -14.38 -10.92 -5.10
N ASP A 54 -13.81 -10.59 -3.93
CA ASP A 54 -14.55 -10.31 -2.70
C ASP A 54 -14.87 -8.81 -2.52
N GLY A 55 -14.56 -7.99 -3.54
CA GLY A 55 -14.73 -6.53 -3.49
C GLY A 55 -13.68 -5.81 -2.64
N VAL A 56 -12.61 -6.50 -2.24
CA VAL A 56 -11.54 -5.93 -1.42
C VAL A 56 -10.53 -5.23 -2.33
N HIS A 57 -10.30 -3.94 -2.07
CA HIS A 57 -9.32 -3.16 -2.82
C HIS A 57 -7.89 -3.68 -2.58
N ARG A 58 -7.22 -4.05 -3.68
CA ARG A 58 -5.82 -4.47 -3.73
C ARG A 58 -4.92 -3.38 -4.31
N PRO A 59 -3.73 -3.18 -3.73
CA PRO A 59 -2.77 -2.17 -4.21
C PRO A 59 -2.14 -2.59 -5.52
N GLY A 60 -2.09 -1.64 -6.45
CA GLY A 60 -1.25 -1.70 -7.64
C GLY A 60 -0.04 -0.78 -7.50
N GLN A 61 0.33 -0.12 -8.60
CA GLN A 61 1.57 0.66 -8.69
C GLN A 61 1.42 2.05 -8.04
N VAL A 62 2.53 2.58 -7.50
CA VAL A 62 2.60 3.99 -7.10
C VAL A 62 2.60 4.86 -8.36
N VAL A 63 1.58 5.69 -8.52
CA VAL A 63 1.43 6.61 -9.65
C VAL A 63 1.77 8.04 -9.29
N SER A 64 1.69 8.40 -8.00
CA SER A 64 2.19 9.68 -7.49
C SER A 64 2.89 9.48 -6.14
N PRO A 65 4.21 9.73 -6.06
CA PRO A 65 4.93 9.83 -4.80
C PRO A 65 4.34 10.90 -3.89
N SER A 66 4.32 10.64 -2.59
CA SER A 66 4.38 11.67 -1.57
C SER A 66 5.82 12.14 -1.36
N GLN A 67 5.99 13.23 -0.58
CA GLN A 67 7.30 13.68 -0.10
C GLN A 67 7.80 12.84 1.10
N ASN A 68 6.98 11.93 1.62
CA ASN A 68 7.31 11.09 2.78
C ASN A 68 7.99 9.78 2.38
N ALA A 69 7.96 9.44 1.09
CA ALA A 69 8.57 8.21 0.59
C ALA A 69 10.10 8.31 0.59
N ASP A 70 10.75 7.29 1.14
CA ASP A 70 12.19 7.09 0.96
C ASP A 70 12.47 6.76 -0.53
N PRO A 71 13.22 7.61 -1.27
CA PRO A 71 13.55 7.35 -2.67
C PRO A 71 14.28 6.03 -2.89
N ALA A 72 15.04 5.55 -1.89
CA ALA A 72 15.81 4.31 -1.97
C ALA A 72 14.96 3.05 -1.76
N ALA A 73 13.78 3.17 -1.14
CA ALA A 73 12.86 2.05 -0.92
C ALA A 73 12.07 1.63 -2.17
N ARG A 74 12.34 2.26 -3.31
CA ARG A 74 11.63 2.08 -4.60
C ARG A 74 12.29 1.08 -5.54
N ALA A 75 13.21 0.27 -5.04
CA ALA A 75 14.00 -0.64 -5.85
C ALA A 75 13.20 -1.89 -6.27
N VAL A 76 12.88 -1.91 -7.58
CA VAL A 76 12.63 -3.02 -8.53
C VAL A 76 11.69 -4.16 -8.15
#